data_AF-A0A154NDN5-F1
#
_entry.id   AF-A0A154NDN5-F1
#
_cell.length_a   1.000
_cell.length_b   1.000
_cell.length_c   1.000
_cell.angle_alpha   90.00
_cell.angle_beta   90.00
_cell.angle_gamma   90.00
#
_symmetry.space_group_name_H-M   'P 1'
#
loop_
_entity.id
_entity.type
_entity.pdbx_description
1 polymer ?
#
loop_
_entity_poly.entity_id
_entity_poly.type
_entity_poly.pdbx_seq_one_letter_code
_entity_poly.pdbx_strand_id
1 'polypeptide(L)'
;MHDLHHDHDELRTLMHSFAMAMDQSTGFDADLQRARVKFYQTFQAHVAREEACCQQLPADDPIRIQGAADMQVLIRDYSAQVAAWPPQRVKAEFPAYRRAVLMLQARLRRRLDWEERHLHPRLSAFSRAA
;
A
#
# COMPACT_ATOMS: atom_id res chain seq x y z
N MET A 1 -13.92 -16.29 -3.87
CA MET A 1 -12.52 -15.99 -3.59
C MET A 1 -12.29 -14.56 -4.05
N HIS A 2 -11.94 -13.64 -3.15
CA HIS A 2 -11.70 -12.24 -3.51
C HIS A 2 -10.46 -12.17 -4.43
N ASP A 3 -10.50 -11.36 -5.49
CA ASP A 3 -9.39 -11.29 -6.44
C ASP A 3 -8.31 -10.33 -5.92
N LEU A 4 -7.26 -10.88 -5.31
CA LEU A 4 -6.14 -10.11 -4.78
C LEU A 4 -5.42 -9.30 -5.87
N HIS A 5 -5.46 -9.73 -7.14
CA HIS A 5 -4.89 -8.96 -8.24
C HIS A 5 -5.71 -7.70 -8.52
N HIS A 6 -7.03 -7.78 -8.42
CA HIS A 6 -7.90 -6.61 -8.55
C HIS A 6 -7.59 -5.55 -7.48
N ASP A 7 -7.33 -5.98 -6.24
CA ASP A 7 -6.95 -5.08 -5.14
C ASP A 7 -5.61 -4.38 -5.42
N HIS A 8 -4.64 -5.11 -5.99
CA HIS A 8 -3.34 -4.54 -6.36
C HIS A 8 -3.48 -3.52 -7.48
N ASP A 9 -4.30 -3.80 -8.49
CA ASP A 9 -4.55 -2.90 -9.61
C ASP A 9 -5.28 -1.62 -9.14
N GLU A 10 -6.20 -1.73 -8.18
CA GLU A 10 -6.82 -0.55 -7.56
C GLU A 10 -5.77 0.30 -6.83
N LEU A 11 -4.90 -0.32 -6.02
CA LEU A 11 -3.82 0.40 -5.33
C LEU A 11 -2.85 1.06 -6.32
N ARG A 12 -2.45 0.35 -7.39
CA ARG A 12 -1.58 0.90 -8.44
C ARG A 12 -2.23 2.09 -9.13
N THR A 13 -3.53 2.00 -9.44
CA THR A 13 -4.31 3.08 -10.03
C THR A 13 -4.35 4.30 -9.11
N LEU A 14 -4.69 4.11 -7.84
CA LEU A 14 -4.73 5.21 -6.86
C LEU A 14 -3.36 5.87 -6.67
N MET A 15 -2.28 5.07 -6.62
CA MET A 15 -0.93 5.61 -6.55
C MET A 15 -0.58 6.48 -7.75
N HIS A 16 -0.92 6.01 -8.96
CA HIS A 16 -0.69 6.74 -10.19
C HIS A 16 -1.52 8.03 -10.25
N SER A 17 -2.82 7.96 -9.97
CA SER A 17 -3.69 9.14 -9.92
C SER A 17 -3.21 10.17 -8.90
N PHE A 18 -2.71 9.72 -7.74
CA PHE A 18 -2.19 10.63 -6.73
C PHE A 18 -0.89 11.31 -7.18
N ALA A 19 0.00 10.58 -7.86
CA ALA A 19 1.20 11.16 -8.45
C ALA A 19 0.85 12.21 -9.52
N MET A 20 -0.11 11.91 -10.40
CA MET A 20 -0.57 12.87 -11.42
C MET A 20 -1.21 14.12 -10.80
N ALA A 21 -2.02 13.97 -9.75
CA ALA A 21 -2.61 15.10 -9.04
C ALA A 21 -1.52 16.02 -8.42
N MET A 22 -0.42 15.44 -7.92
CA MET A 22 0.71 16.23 -7.42
C MET A 22 1.48 16.95 -8.52
N ASP A 23 1.46 16.45 -9.76
CA ASP A 23 2.11 17.10 -10.91
C ASP A 23 1.30 18.28 -11.44
N GLN A 24 -0.03 18.23 -11.26
CA GLN A 24 -0.96 19.27 -11.71
C GLN A 24 -1.24 20.34 -10.64
N SER A 25 -0.85 20.10 -9.40
CA SER A 25 -1.09 21.02 -8.28
C SER A 25 0.17 21.79 -7.89
N THR A 26 -0.02 23.04 -7.47
CA THR A 26 1.05 23.88 -6.91
C THR A 26 1.07 23.86 -5.38
N GLY A 27 0.29 22.99 -4.72
CA GLY A 27 0.23 22.91 -3.27
C GLY A 27 -0.69 21.81 -2.74
N PHE A 28 -1.02 21.83 -1.45
CA PHE A 28 -1.91 20.83 -0.85
C PHE A 28 -3.35 21.33 -0.81
N ASP A 29 -4.10 20.97 -1.86
CA ASP A 29 -5.52 21.29 -2.01
C ASP A 29 -6.44 20.17 -1.47
N ALA A 30 -7.75 20.41 -1.55
CA ALA A 30 -8.75 19.48 -1.07
C ALA A 30 -8.77 18.17 -1.89
N ASP A 31 -8.39 18.21 -3.17
CA ASP A 31 -8.33 17.02 -4.03
C ASP A 31 -7.19 16.09 -3.63
N LEU A 32 -6.00 16.64 -3.36
CA LEU A 32 -4.87 15.87 -2.84
C LEU A 32 -5.15 15.29 -1.46
N GLN A 33 -5.85 16.03 -0.59
CA GLN A 33 -6.29 15.49 0.69
C GLN A 33 -7.27 14.33 0.51
N ARG A 34 -8.26 14.46 -0.40
CA ARG A 34 -9.20 13.38 -0.73
C ARG A 34 -8.49 12.16 -1.29
N ALA A 35 -7.56 12.35 -2.23
CA ALA A 35 -6.79 11.28 -2.83
C ALA A 35 -5.94 10.53 -1.78
N ARG A 36 -5.29 11.26 -0.86
CA ARG A 36 -4.55 10.68 0.26
C ARG A 36 -5.44 9.83 1.17
N VAL A 37 -6.62 10.34 1.54
CA VAL A 37 -7.59 9.61 2.38
C VAL A 37 -8.10 8.36 1.66
N LYS A 38 -8.47 8.48 0.39
CA LYS A 38 -8.93 7.34 -0.42
C LYS A 38 -7.86 6.26 -0.51
N PHE A 39 -6.63 6.63 -0.83
CA PHE A 39 -5.50 5.71 -0.85
C PHE A 39 -5.32 4.99 0.50
N TYR A 40 -5.38 5.74 1.62
CA TYR A 40 -5.26 5.15 2.95
C TYR A 40 -6.34 4.10 3.22
N GLN A 41 -7.59 4.41 2.91
CA GLN A 41 -8.73 3.52 3.12
C GLN A 41 -8.58 2.24 2.29
N THR A 42 -8.25 2.36 1.00
CA THR A 42 -8.01 1.20 0.13
C THR A 42 -6.82 0.37 0.62
N PHE A 43 -5.72 1.02 1.06
CA PHE A 43 -4.56 0.32 1.60
C PHE A 43 -4.89 -0.45 2.88
N GLN A 44 -5.61 0.14 3.83
CA GLN A 44 -6.05 -0.55 5.04
C GLN A 44 -6.98 -1.73 4.74
N ALA A 45 -7.91 -1.56 3.79
CA ALA A 45 -8.81 -2.63 3.36
C ALA A 45 -8.06 -3.79 2.68
N HIS A 46 -7.04 -3.49 1.87
CA HIS A 46 -6.15 -4.50 1.29
C HIS A 46 -5.37 -5.25 2.38
N VAL A 47 -4.75 -4.55 3.32
CA VAL A 47 -4.01 -5.18 4.44
C VAL A 47 -4.89 -6.13 5.23
N ALA A 48 -6.10 -5.71 5.61
CA ALA A 48 -7.02 -6.55 6.39
C ALA A 48 -7.45 -7.81 5.62
N ARG A 49 -7.65 -7.68 4.30
CA ARG A 49 -7.98 -8.82 3.42
C ARG A 49 -6.80 -9.77 3.27
N GLU A 50 -5.61 -9.25 3.02
CA GLU A 50 -4.39 -10.05 2.91
C GLU A 50 -4.12 -10.81 4.21
N GLU A 51 -4.27 -10.16 5.38
CA GLU A 51 -4.09 -10.80 6.68
C GLU A 51 -5.07 -11.97 6.86
N ALA A 52 -6.35 -11.78 6.52
CA ALA A 52 -7.35 -12.84 6.56
C ALA A 52 -7.02 -14.01 5.62
N CYS A 53 -6.45 -13.74 4.44
CA CYS A 53 -5.97 -14.79 3.54
C CYS A 53 -4.74 -15.50 4.10
N CYS A 54 -3.76 -14.77 4.65
CA CYS A 54 -2.54 -15.32 5.22
C CYS A 54 -2.80 -16.20 6.45
N GLN A 55 -3.88 -15.96 7.19
CA GLN A 55 -4.30 -16.82 8.31
C GLN A 55 -4.63 -18.26 7.89
N GLN A 56 -4.88 -18.51 6.59
CA GLN A 56 -5.11 -19.85 6.05
C GLN A 56 -3.82 -20.67 5.97
N LEU A 57 -2.66 -20.02 5.85
CA LEU A 57 -1.36 -20.70 5.84
C LEU A 57 -0.96 -21.13 7.25
N PRO A 58 -0.18 -22.23 7.40
CA PRO A 58 0.42 -22.60 8.68
C PRO A 58 1.18 -21.44 9.33
N ALA A 59 1.13 -21.34 10.66
CA ALA A 59 1.76 -20.22 11.39
C ALA A 59 3.29 -20.20 11.24
N ASP A 60 3.89 -21.35 10.97
CA ASP A 60 5.31 -21.55 10.71
C ASP A 60 5.69 -21.46 9.22
N ASP A 61 4.73 -21.17 8.32
CA ASP A 61 5.04 -20.98 6.90
C ASP A 61 5.94 -19.74 6.73
N PRO A 62 7.15 -19.89 6.15
CA PRO A 62 8.12 -18.80 6.05
C PRO A 62 7.62 -17.64 5.19
N ILE A 63 6.77 -17.88 4.20
CA ILE A 63 6.19 -16.84 3.36
C ILE A 63 5.18 -16.01 4.16
N ARG A 64 4.39 -16.65 5.03
CA ARG A 64 3.48 -15.94 5.95
C ARG A 64 4.25 -15.04 6.91
N ILE A 65 5.31 -15.57 7.52
CA ILE A 65 6.13 -14.83 8.49
C ILE A 65 6.78 -13.61 7.83
N GLN A 66 7.42 -13.82 6.67
CA GLN A 66 8.05 -12.73 5.92
C GLN A 66 7.03 -11.69 5.46
N GLY A 67 5.90 -12.13 4.90
CA GLY A 67 4.82 -11.25 4.45
C GLY A 67 4.28 -10.37 5.59
N ALA A 68 4.04 -10.95 6.77
CA ALA A 68 3.58 -10.21 7.93
C ALA A 68 4.61 -9.16 8.41
N ALA A 69 5.89 -9.54 8.52
CA ALA A 69 6.95 -8.63 8.95
C ALA A 69 7.12 -7.43 7.99
N ASP A 70 7.17 -7.70 6.69
CA ASP A 70 7.33 -6.66 5.67
C ASP A 70 6.10 -5.72 5.61
N MET A 71 4.90 -6.23 5.87
CA MET A 71 3.67 -5.42 5.81
C MET A 71 3.58 -4.50 7.03
N GLN A 72 3.94 -5.00 8.22
CA GLN A 72 4.04 -4.18 9.43
C GLN A 72 5.03 -3.03 9.27
N VAL A 73 6.18 -3.28 8.64
CA VAL A 73 7.16 -2.24 8.30
C VAL A 73 6.53 -1.19 7.38
N LEU A 74 5.77 -1.60 6.36
CA LEU A 74 5.13 -0.69 5.42
C LEU A 74 4.05 0.19 6.09
N ILE A 75 3.21 -0.40 6.94
CA ILE A 75 2.17 0.30 7.71
C ILE A 75 2.79 1.34 8.65
N ARG A 76 3.85 0.96 9.36
CA ARG A 76 4.58 1.86 10.25
C ARG A 76 5.17 3.03 9.47
N ASP A 77 5.82 2.75 8.35
CA ASP A 77 6.48 3.77 7.55
C ASP A 77 5.46 4.71 6.87
N TYR A 78 4.30 4.19 6.45
CA TYR A 78 3.17 5.01 6.01
C TYR A 78 2.68 5.94 7.14
N SER A 79 2.44 5.40 8.33
CA SER A 79 1.98 6.19 9.49
C SER A 79 2.98 7.28 9.86
N ALA A 80 4.27 6.95 9.88
CA ALA A 80 5.35 7.91 10.13
C ALA A 80 5.40 9.00 9.06
N GLN A 81 5.25 8.64 7.78
CA GLN A 81 5.16 9.62 6.71
C GLN A 81 3.95 10.54 6.92
N VAL A 82 2.79 9.98 7.24
CA VAL A 82 1.57 10.77 7.43
C VAL A 82 1.75 11.81 8.55
N ALA A 83 2.35 11.41 9.67
CA ALA A 83 2.63 12.28 10.81
C ALA A 83 3.71 13.34 10.50
N ALA A 84 4.72 13.00 9.70
CA ALA A 84 5.80 13.91 9.32
C ALA A 84 5.36 15.04 8.37
N TRP A 85 4.19 14.90 7.74
CA TRP A 85 3.67 15.81 6.71
C TRP A 85 2.29 16.38 7.07
N PRO A 86 2.21 17.26 8.09
CA PRO A 86 1.00 18.04 8.36
C PRO A 86 0.73 19.04 7.22
N PRO A 87 -0.54 19.47 7.01
CA PRO A 87 -0.92 20.29 5.85
C PRO A 87 -0.09 21.57 5.66
N GLN A 88 0.29 22.24 6.75
CA GLN A 88 1.10 23.45 6.72
C GLN A 88 2.49 23.18 6.12
N ARG A 89 3.10 22.06 6.52
CA ARG A 89 4.41 21.64 6.01
C ARG A 89 4.33 21.21 4.55
N VAL A 90 3.27 20.48 4.18
CA VAL A 90 3.07 20.08 2.79
C VAL A 90 2.97 21.29 1.86
N LYS A 91 2.29 22.37 2.29
CA LYS A 91 2.23 23.63 1.53
C LYS A 91 3.60 24.31 1.39
N ALA A 92 4.40 24.33 2.45
CA ALA A 92 5.71 24.98 2.45
C ALA A 92 6.80 24.17 1.69
N GLU A 93 6.72 22.85 1.74
CA GLU A 93 7.75 21.92 1.27
C GLU A 93 7.19 20.92 0.24
N PHE A 94 6.31 21.39 -0.66
CA PHE A 94 5.55 20.52 -1.58
C PHE A 94 6.43 19.58 -2.44
N PRO A 95 7.56 20.01 -3.02
CA PRO A 95 8.44 19.10 -3.77
C PRO A 95 9.03 17.98 -2.91
N ALA A 96 9.37 18.28 -1.65
CA ALA A 96 9.91 17.30 -0.72
C ALA A 96 8.83 16.30 -0.26
N TYR A 97 7.60 16.79 -0.05
CA TYR A 97 6.43 15.94 0.20
C TYR A 97 6.19 14.98 -0.97
N ARG A 98 6.15 15.49 -2.20
CA ARG A 98 5.98 14.66 -3.41
C ARG A 98 7.04 13.57 -3.50
N ARG A 99 8.31 13.92 -3.28
CA ARG A 99 9.42 12.94 -3.25
C ARG A 99 9.18 11.85 -2.20
N ALA A 100 8.78 12.23 -0.98
CA ALA A 100 8.49 11.26 0.08
C ALA A 100 7.33 10.31 -0.31
N VAL A 101 6.26 10.84 -0.90
CA VAL A 101 5.12 10.03 -1.38
C VAL A 101 5.58 9.03 -2.44
N LEU A 102 6.32 9.48 -3.45
CA LEU A 102 6.80 8.61 -4.52
C LEU A 102 7.73 7.51 -4.02
N MET A 103 8.58 7.81 -3.03
CA MET A 103 9.43 6.80 -2.39
C MET A 103 8.63 5.72 -1.68
N LEU A 104 7.58 6.09 -0.94
CA LEU A 104 6.71 5.10 -0.30
C LEU A 104 5.92 4.29 -1.32
N GLN A 105 5.35 4.95 -2.34
CA GLN A 105 4.64 4.25 -3.42
C GLN A 105 5.55 3.25 -4.16
N ALA A 106 6.83 3.59 -4.38
CA ALA A 106 7.79 2.68 -4.98
C ALA A 106 8.07 1.45 -4.11
N ARG A 107 8.04 1.60 -2.78
CA ARG A 107 8.15 0.48 -1.84
C ARG A 107 6.90 -0.40 -1.87
N LEU A 108 5.71 0.21 -1.85
CA LEU A 108 4.46 -0.53 -1.96
C LEU A 108 4.39 -1.30 -3.29
N ARG A 109 4.76 -0.70 -4.43
CA ARG A 109 4.84 -1.43 -5.71
C ARG A 109 5.70 -2.68 -5.65
N ARG A 110 6.93 -2.57 -5.11
CA ARG A 110 7.82 -3.74 -4.94
C ARG A 110 7.21 -4.81 -4.03
N ARG A 111 6.42 -4.39 -3.05
CA ARG A 111 5.72 -5.29 -2.14
C ARG A 111 4.61 -6.05 -2.88
N LEU A 112 3.74 -5.35 -3.62
CA LEU A 112 2.70 -5.96 -4.44
C LEU A 112 3.30 -6.96 -5.45
N ASP A 113 4.40 -6.59 -6.11
CA ASP A 113 5.10 -7.47 -7.06
C ASP A 113 5.74 -8.69 -6.38
N TRP A 114 6.09 -8.58 -5.09
CA TRP A 114 6.59 -9.73 -4.32
C TRP A 114 5.44 -10.66 -3.92
N GLU A 115 4.31 -10.11 -3.46
CA GLU A 115 3.11 -10.87 -3.10
C GLU A 115 2.60 -11.69 -4.29
N GLU A 116 2.50 -11.07 -5.47
CA GLU A 116 2.06 -11.73 -6.71
C GLU A 116 2.98 -12.89 -7.11
N ARG A 117 4.28 -12.77 -6.85
CA ARG A 117 5.27 -13.81 -7.21
C ARG A 117 5.38 -14.93 -6.19
N HIS A 118 5.14 -14.67 -4.90
CA HIS A 118 5.46 -15.61 -3.83
C HIS A 118 4.26 -15.95 -2.95
N LEU A 119 3.48 -14.96 -2.53
CA LEU A 119 2.36 -15.14 -1.60
C LEU A 119 1.10 -15.64 -2.32
N HIS A 120 0.67 -15.00 -3.41
CA HIS A 120 -0.55 -15.37 -4.14
C HIS A 120 -0.50 -16.82 -4.65
N PRO A 121 0.61 -17.32 -5.23
CA PRO A 121 0.70 -18.72 -5.64
C PRO A 121 0.61 -19.68 -4.46
N ARG A 122 1.18 -19.31 -3.31
CA ARG A 122 1.16 -20.13 -2.09
C ARG A 122 -0.25 -20.23 -1.51
N LEU A 123 -0.96 -19.12 -1.42
CA LEU A 123 -2.37 -19.06 -1.02
C LEU A 123 -3.26 -19.87 -1.97
N SER A 124 -3.06 -19.72 -3.28
CA SER A 124 -3.80 -20.46 -4.30
C SER A 124 -3.55 -21.97 -4.24
N ALA A 125 -2.30 -22.38 -4.00
CA ALA A 125 -1.95 -23.78 -3.85
C ALA A 125 -2.57 -24.39 -2.59
N PHE A 126 -2.54 -23.66 -1.47
CA PHE A 126 -3.14 -24.10 -0.21
C PHE A 126 -4.66 -24.24 -0.32
N SER A 127 -5.35 -23.25 -0.89
CA SER A 127 -6.80 -23.30 -1.10
C SER A 127 -7.28 -24.45 -1.99
N ARG A 128 -6.41 -25.02 -2.84
CA ARG A 128 -6.74 -26.20 -3.67
C ARG A 128 -6.46 -27.53 -2.98
N ALA A 129 -5.64 -27.51 -1.93
CA ALA A 129 -5.24 -28.71 -1.18
C ALA A 129 -6.08 -28.92 0.09
N ALA A 130 -6.73 -27.88 0.58
CA ALA A 130 -7.74 -27.92 1.65
C ALA A 130 -9.12 -28.31 1.11
#